data_AF-A0A6A3DYJ9-F1
#
_entry.id   AF-A0A6A3DYJ9-F1
#
_cell.length_a   1.000
_cell.length_b   1.000
_cell.length_c   1.000
_cell.angle_alpha   90.00
_cell.angle_beta   90.00
_cell.angle_gamma   90.00
#
_symmetry.space_group_name_H-M   'P 1'
#
loop_
_entity.id
_entity.type
_entity.pdbx_description
1 polymer ?
#
loop_
_entity_poly.entity_id
_entity_poly.type
_entity_poly.pdbx_seq_one_letter_code
_entity_poly.pdbx_strand_id
1 'polypeptide(L)'
;MEVVSPAQQPENDTRPSHALNSRQSTVEHFRPSTCDELNQTQVLGAARPSLMASVMRPSSALRPSMVTDLSNNFSEAKIHDAHVQVFASDVLMEGELTKKGEAGLQTWKNVSRIFVLRGQELSYYTIDNKQRYGALKGTWDVAGAAVERLDNLSFSLKLANGSVRSIGAPCVQTLMDWMTAIAVAAEAHIVEPTTDLSLVDQSRTTHIILVRHGHYASSQTPSVDMHGPLTDLGVQQARATGRFLHKYLSERMVMKRFPKFPVYHSGVRRAVETAEHIGDAFPAGSLQFRENKLFREAWPGNPLPNGNRQQLAREKLDNMVSDCARLKMAYRTTFRHLIPQDLEIEERELSEEDKTLYANTFGVRSTQTRVKDKFRIVVCHANIIRWFVCKALGVDPDGTWGRMRYNHCGITAMEVDSVGNVQITYMNQTGHLETTQLSEV
;
A
#
# COMPACT_ATOMS: atom_id res chain seq x y z
N MET A 1 62.51 44.57 8.85
CA MET A 1 61.87 45.76 9.43
C MET A 1 60.48 45.90 8.82
N GLU A 2 59.50 45.26 9.45
CA GLU A 2 58.41 45.93 10.17
C GLU A 2 57.89 47.33 9.74
N VAL A 3 56.55 47.36 9.52
CA VAL A 3 55.50 48.40 9.77
C VAL A 3 55.59 49.74 8.98
N VAL A 4 54.53 50.45 8.52
CA VAL A 4 53.14 50.68 8.95
C VAL A 4 52.26 51.21 7.78
N SER A 5 50.98 50.78 7.74
CA SER A 5 49.68 51.42 7.36
C SER A 5 49.60 52.91 6.88
N PRO A 6 48.52 53.37 6.16
CA PRO A 6 47.11 53.23 6.61
C PRO A 6 45.96 53.07 5.58
N ALA A 7 44.82 52.69 6.17
CA ALA A 7 43.39 52.60 5.79
C ALA A 7 42.80 53.36 4.57
N GLN A 8 41.85 52.71 3.87
CA GLN A 8 40.41 53.10 3.78
C GLN A 8 39.54 52.00 3.09
N GLN A 9 38.30 51.87 3.58
CA GLN A 9 37.20 50.88 3.41
C GLN A 9 36.31 51.11 2.15
N PRO A 10 35.13 50.45 1.95
CA PRO A 10 34.68 49.05 2.21
C PRO A 10 33.86 48.47 1.01
N GLU A 11 33.44 47.18 1.05
CA GLU A 11 32.03 46.79 0.81
C GLU A 11 31.73 45.31 1.14
N ASN A 12 30.48 45.09 1.52
CA ASN A 12 29.86 43.97 2.21
C ASN A 12 29.52 42.76 1.30
N ASP A 13 29.46 41.55 1.87
CA ASP A 13 28.15 40.93 2.16
C ASP A 13 28.30 39.60 2.93
N THR A 14 27.90 39.65 4.20
CA THR A 14 27.63 38.47 5.02
C THR A 14 26.14 38.50 5.39
N ARG A 15 25.47 37.35 5.19
CA ARG A 15 24.12 36.97 5.62
C ARG A 15 23.67 37.60 6.95
N PRO A 16 22.35 37.79 7.11
CA PRO A 16 21.72 37.22 8.30
C PRO A 16 20.30 36.63 8.10
N SER A 17 20.00 35.72 9.03
CA SER A 17 18.72 35.13 9.43
C SER A 17 17.71 36.15 9.99
N HIS A 18 16.40 35.79 10.00
CA HIS A 18 15.36 36.03 11.05
C HIS A 18 13.96 35.71 10.42
N ALA A 19 13.16 34.77 10.92
CA ALA A 19 12.24 34.82 12.08
C ALA A 19 11.09 35.87 12.00
N LEU A 20 9.86 35.36 11.80
CA LEU A 20 8.53 35.78 12.28
C LEU A 20 8.18 37.29 12.42
N ASN A 21 7.14 37.76 11.69
CA ASN A 21 5.85 38.09 12.32
C ASN A 21 4.71 38.44 11.33
N SER A 22 3.53 37.99 11.75
CA SER A 22 2.14 38.25 11.38
C SER A 22 1.73 39.63 10.82
N ARG A 23 0.73 39.63 9.93
CA ARG A 23 -0.47 40.47 10.06
C ARG A 23 -1.69 39.84 9.38
N GLN A 24 -2.82 40.03 10.06
CA GLN A 24 -4.11 39.38 9.92
C GLN A 24 -4.90 39.80 8.67
N SER A 25 -5.73 38.90 8.16
CA SER A 25 -6.97 39.24 7.46
C SER A 25 -8.02 38.20 7.79
N THR A 26 -8.98 38.64 8.60
CA THR A 26 -10.16 37.92 9.09
C THR A 26 -11.29 38.05 8.08
N VAL A 27 -11.73 36.94 7.47
CA VAL A 27 -13.08 36.81 6.92
C VAL A 27 -13.55 35.37 7.14
N GLU A 28 -14.16 35.11 8.30
CA GLU A 28 -15.18 34.07 8.42
C GLU A 28 -16.54 34.77 8.32
N HIS A 29 -17.47 34.19 7.58
CA HIS A 29 -18.82 33.86 8.03
C HIS A 29 -19.65 33.32 6.86
N PHE A 30 -20.09 32.07 6.95
CA PHE A 30 -21.48 31.70 6.66
C PHE A 30 -21.82 30.38 7.36
N ARG A 31 -22.59 30.47 8.44
CA ARG A 31 -23.39 29.38 9.01
C ARG A 31 -24.82 29.50 8.42
N PRO A 32 -25.56 28.40 8.24
CA PRO A 32 -26.95 28.46 7.82
C PRO A 32 -27.88 28.70 9.02
N SER A 33 -28.82 29.62 8.85
CA SER A 33 -29.93 29.88 9.77
C SER A 33 -31.19 29.06 9.41
N THR A 34 -32.00 28.86 10.43
CA THR A 34 -33.19 28.01 10.59
C THR A 34 -34.51 28.58 10.02
N CYS A 35 -35.39 27.65 9.61
CA CYS A 35 -36.87 27.56 9.70
C CYS A 35 -37.86 28.65 9.24
N ASP A 36 -38.99 28.13 8.70
CA ASP A 36 -40.36 28.67 8.47
C ASP A 36 -40.69 29.20 7.06
N GLU A 37 -41.88 29.04 6.48
CA GLU A 37 -42.95 28.01 6.48
C GLU A 37 -43.85 28.33 5.25
N LEU A 38 -44.52 27.29 4.70
CA LEU A 38 -45.85 27.27 4.04
C LEU A 38 -46.16 27.81 2.61
N ASN A 39 -46.75 26.89 1.80
CA ASN A 39 -47.84 27.01 0.79
C ASN A 39 -47.65 27.88 -0.47
N GLN A 40 -48.14 27.59 -1.70
CA GLN A 40 -49.20 26.73 -2.22
C GLN A 40 -49.12 26.64 -3.78
N THR A 41 -49.45 25.47 -4.35
CA THR A 41 -50.16 25.16 -5.63
C THR A 41 -49.81 25.73 -7.04
N GLN A 42 -49.58 24.76 -7.97
CA GLN A 42 -50.08 24.57 -9.37
C GLN A 42 -49.84 25.63 -10.49
N VAL A 43 -49.29 25.20 -11.65
CA VAL A 43 -50.01 24.86 -12.92
C VAL A 43 -48.98 24.61 -14.07
N LEU A 44 -49.37 23.70 -14.98
CA LEU A 44 -48.72 23.14 -16.17
C LEU A 44 -48.40 24.12 -17.32
N GLY A 45 -47.37 23.81 -18.11
CA GLY A 45 -47.19 24.32 -19.48
C GLY A 45 -45.87 23.87 -20.13
N ALA A 46 -45.94 23.05 -21.19
CA ALA A 46 -44.80 22.42 -21.86
C ALA A 46 -44.41 23.09 -23.20
N ALA A 47 -43.11 23.23 -23.49
CA ALA A 47 -42.49 23.03 -24.83
C ALA A 47 -40.93 23.17 -24.82
N ARG A 48 -40.23 22.01 -24.93
CA ARG A 48 -38.96 21.60 -25.64
C ARG A 48 -37.82 22.60 -25.99
N PRO A 49 -36.58 22.11 -26.31
CA PRO A 49 -35.81 20.95 -25.80
C PRO A 49 -34.34 21.32 -25.45
N SER A 50 -33.64 20.51 -24.64
CA SER A 50 -32.17 20.57 -24.53
C SER A 50 -31.58 19.19 -24.21
N LEU A 51 -30.39 18.98 -24.74
CA LEU A 51 -29.68 17.75 -25.04
C LEU A 51 -29.06 17.05 -23.81
N MET A 52 -28.82 15.74 -23.96
CA MET A 52 -27.92 14.88 -23.15
C MET A 52 -28.36 14.57 -21.71
N ALA A 53 -29.10 13.47 -21.54
CA ALA A 53 -29.16 12.74 -20.28
C ALA A 53 -28.80 11.28 -20.54
N SER A 54 -27.55 10.93 -20.20
CA SER A 54 -27.08 9.54 -20.15
C SER A 54 -27.82 8.81 -19.04
N VAL A 55 -28.52 7.75 -19.43
CA VAL A 55 -29.32 6.90 -18.56
C VAL A 55 -28.40 6.03 -17.70
N MET A 56 -28.12 6.45 -16.47
CA MET A 56 -27.70 5.51 -15.42
C MET A 56 -28.95 4.82 -14.87
N ARG A 57 -29.12 3.54 -15.19
CA ARG A 57 -30.13 2.69 -14.56
C ARG A 57 -29.64 2.23 -13.19
N PRO A 58 -30.39 2.45 -12.10
CA PRO A 58 -30.14 1.81 -10.81
C PRO A 58 -30.76 0.41 -10.82
N SER A 59 -29.96 -0.65 -10.80
CA SER A 59 -30.46 -2.00 -10.54
C SER A 59 -30.47 -2.26 -9.03
N SER A 60 -31.52 -1.82 -8.37
CA SER A 60 -31.94 -2.32 -7.06
C SER A 60 -32.83 -3.54 -7.27
N ALA A 61 -32.26 -4.75 -7.15
CA ALA A 61 -33.04 -5.95 -6.88
C ALA A 61 -32.52 -6.56 -5.58
N LEU A 62 -33.30 -6.37 -4.51
CA LEU A 62 -33.17 -7.07 -3.24
C LEU A 62 -33.08 -8.58 -3.52
N ARG A 63 -32.04 -9.24 -3.01
CA ARG A 63 -31.98 -10.70 -2.92
C ARG A 63 -31.80 -11.15 -1.46
N PRO A 64 -32.40 -12.29 -1.07
CA PRO A 64 -32.41 -12.76 0.31
C PRO A 64 -31.01 -13.19 0.74
N SER A 65 -30.69 -12.93 2.01
CA SER A 65 -29.44 -13.35 2.64
C SER A 65 -29.39 -14.87 2.75
N MET A 66 -28.69 -15.53 1.83
CA MET A 66 -28.06 -16.80 2.17
C MET A 66 -26.73 -16.49 2.83
N VAL A 67 -26.80 -16.44 4.17
CA VAL A 67 -25.66 -16.43 5.07
C VAL A 67 -25.00 -17.79 4.95
N THR A 68 -23.94 -17.87 4.16
CA THR A 68 -22.91 -18.91 4.35
C THR A 68 -21.86 -18.29 5.24
N ASP A 69 -21.84 -18.76 6.49
CA ASP A 69 -20.89 -18.46 7.54
C ASP A 69 -19.45 -18.62 7.01
N LEU A 70 -18.87 -17.50 6.60
CA LEU A 70 -17.47 -17.38 6.18
C LEU A 70 -16.65 -16.62 7.24
N SER A 71 -17.25 -16.32 8.38
CA SER A 71 -16.72 -15.44 9.42
C SER A 71 -15.42 -15.94 10.07
N ASN A 72 -15.13 -17.24 9.95
CA ASN A 72 -13.95 -17.89 10.53
C ASN A 72 -12.79 -18.16 9.55
N ASN A 73 -12.91 -17.89 8.26
CA ASN A 73 -11.83 -18.14 7.27
C ASN A 73 -10.86 -16.95 7.08
N PHE A 74 -10.79 -16.04 8.05
CA PHE A 74 -10.28 -14.68 7.82
C PHE A 74 -8.86 -14.44 8.33
N SER A 75 -8.01 -13.91 7.43
CA SER A 75 -6.56 -13.65 7.49
C SER A 75 -5.64 -14.84 7.16
N GLU A 76 -5.69 -15.94 7.92
CA GLU A 76 -4.76 -17.07 7.70
C GLU A 76 -4.98 -17.71 6.33
N ALA A 77 -6.19 -18.16 5.97
CA ALA A 77 -6.42 -18.73 4.62
C ALA A 77 -6.16 -17.76 3.45
N LYS A 78 -6.23 -16.44 3.68
CA LYS A 78 -5.95 -15.42 2.65
C LYS A 78 -4.45 -15.16 2.44
N ILE A 79 -3.65 -15.34 3.48
CA ILE A 79 -2.22 -14.94 3.55
C ILE A 79 -1.31 -16.16 3.78
N HIS A 80 -1.87 -17.31 4.10
CA HIS A 80 -1.17 -18.58 4.22
C HIS A 80 -0.40 -18.84 2.92
N ASP A 81 0.84 -19.28 3.08
CA ASP A 81 1.73 -19.58 1.98
C ASP A 81 1.99 -18.33 1.10
N ALA A 82 1.95 -17.12 1.69
CA ALA A 82 2.30 -15.89 0.98
C ALA A 82 3.82 -15.73 0.75
N HIS A 83 4.65 -16.62 1.34
CA HIS A 83 6.11 -16.65 1.19
C HIS A 83 6.76 -15.28 1.40
N VAL A 84 6.28 -14.53 2.40
CA VAL A 84 6.76 -13.19 2.68
C VAL A 84 8.18 -13.30 3.24
N GLN A 85 9.13 -12.61 2.61
CA GLN A 85 10.47 -12.47 3.18
C GLN A 85 10.55 -11.18 3.99
N VAL A 86 11.21 -11.24 5.15
CA VAL A 86 11.35 -10.13 6.09
C VAL A 86 12.78 -10.11 6.63
N PHE A 87 13.37 -8.94 6.82
CA PHE A 87 14.67 -8.89 7.50
C PHE A 87 14.51 -9.20 8.99
N ALA A 88 15.47 -9.93 9.58
CA ALA A 88 15.46 -10.24 11.02
C ALA A 88 15.28 -9.01 11.93
N SER A 89 15.80 -7.85 11.49
CA SER A 89 15.75 -6.59 12.22
C SER A 89 14.47 -5.77 12.01
N ASP A 90 13.61 -6.14 11.06
CA ASP A 90 12.44 -5.35 10.67
C ASP A 90 11.37 -5.33 11.77
N VAL A 91 10.93 -4.14 12.15
CA VAL A 91 9.74 -3.98 13.01
C VAL A 91 8.49 -4.07 12.13
N LEU A 92 7.81 -5.21 12.21
CA LEU A 92 6.58 -5.49 11.48
C LEU A 92 5.37 -4.80 12.12
N MET A 93 5.34 -4.79 13.46
CA MET A 93 4.26 -4.17 14.21
C MET A 93 4.73 -3.74 15.60
N GLU A 94 4.20 -2.63 16.09
CA GLU A 94 4.30 -2.21 17.47
C GLU A 94 2.97 -1.62 17.94
N GLY A 95 2.70 -1.69 19.23
CA GLY A 95 1.47 -1.14 19.79
C GLY A 95 1.10 -1.72 21.14
N GLU A 96 0.08 -1.10 21.74
CA GLU A 96 -0.44 -1.51 23.03
C GLU A 96 -1.38 -2.71 22.90
N LEU A 97 -1.14 -3.73 23.72
CA LEU A 97 -2.05 -4.86 23.91
C LEU A 97 -2.19 -5.16 25.40
N THR A 98 -3.25 -5.89 25.73
CA THR A 98 -3.55 -6.34 27.08
C THR A 98 -3.29 -7.84 27.19
N LYS A 99 -2.74 -8.30 28.32
CA LYS A 99 -2.59 -9.74 28.59
C LYS A 99 -3.82 -10.21 29.36
N LYS A 100 -4.53 -11.22 28.85
CA LYS A 100 -5.64 -11.88 29.57
C LYS A 100 -5.04 -13.03 30.39
N GLY A 101 -5.24 -13.03 31.71
CA GLY A 101 -4.73 -14.09 32.60
C GLY A 101 -5.48 -15.42 32.42
N GLU A 102 -4.82 -16.55 32.69
CA GLU A 102 -5.37 -17.92 32.55
C GLU A 102 -6.42 -18.29 33.62
N ALA A 103 -6.46 -17.58 34.75
CA ALA A 103 -7.43 -17.85 35.81
C ALA A 103 -8.61 -16.87 35.72
N GLY A 104 -9.79 -17.41 35.40
CA GLY A 104 -11.05 -16.72 35.65
C GLY A 104 -11.08 -16.16 37.08
N LEU A 105 -11.37 -14.87 37.21
CA LEU A 105 -11.39 -14.12 38.46
C LEU A 105 -10.08 -14.12 39.28
N GLN A 106 -8.96 -13.74 38.67
CA GLN A 106 -7.92 -13.00 39.42
C GLN A 106 -7.47 -11.76 38.65
N THR A 107 -7.62 -10.62 39.32
CA THR A 107 -7.30 -9.25 38.90
C THR A 107 -5.80 -9.05 38.66
N TRP A 108 -5.27 -9.62 37.58
CA TRP A 108 -4.28 -8.87 36.81
C TRP A 108 -5.06 -7.79 36.07
N LYS A 109 -5.34 -6.68 36.77
CA LYS A 109 -5.99 -5.48 36.23
C LYS A 109 -5.36 -5.14 34.89
N ASN A 110 -5.99 -5.46 33.76
CA ASN A 110 -5.73 -4.94 32.41
C ASN A 110 -4.38 -4.19 32.27
N VAL A 111 -3.26 -4.88 32.47
CA VAL A 111 -1.96 -4.20 32.46
C VAL A 111 -1.55 -4.14 31.01
N SER A 112 -1.81 -3.00 30.40
CA SER A 112 -1.34 -2.68 29.07
C SER A 112 0.18 -2.84 28.97
N ARG A 113 0.62 -3.47 27.89
CA ARG A 113 2.02 -3.65 27.53
C ARG A 113 2.20 -3.13 26.11
N ILE A 114 3.38 -2.58 25.82
CA ILE A 114 3.80 -2.37 24.44
C ILE A 114 4.38 -3.68 23.96
N PHE A 115 3.87 -4.15 22.83
CA PHE A 115 4.42 -5.25 22.09
C PHE A 115 5.15 -4.71 20.88
N VAL A 116 6.25 -5.36 20.51
CA VAL A 116 7.03 -5.10 19.30
C VAL A 116 7.30 -6.45 18.64
N LEU A 117 6.80 -6.60 17.42
CA LEU A 117 7.07 -7.75 16.55
C LEU A 117 8.21 -7.38 15.60
N ARG A 118 9.38 -7.98 15.81
CA ARG A 118 10.59 -7.77 15.02
C ARG A 118 10.99 -9.09 14.36
N GLY A 119 10.90 -9.19 13.03
CA GLY A 119 11.00 -10.48 12.34
C GLY A 119 10.02 -11.50 12.94
N GLN A 120 10.55 -12.57 13.54
CA GLN A 120 9.79 -13.59 14.28
C GLN A 120 9.84 -13.43 15.81
N GLU A 121 10.46 -12.37 16.31
CA GLU A 121 10.54 -12.08 17.73
C GLU A 121 9.39 -11.16 18.17
N LEU A 122 8.53 -11.63 19.05
CA LEU A 122 7.49 -10.83 19.71
C LEU A 122 7.92 -10.49 21.14
N SER A 123 8.45 -9.28 21.30
CA SER A 123 8.93 -8.75 22.58
C SER A 123 7.89 -7.82 23.22
N TYR A 124 7.77 -7.83 24.55
CA TYR A 124 6.83 -6.97 25.27
C TYR A 124 7.42 -6.28 26.50
N TYR A 125 7.02 -5.03 26.70
CA TYR A 125 7.61 -4.08 27.62
C TYR A 125 6.58 -3.53 28.60
N THR A 126 7.01 -3.12 29.79
CA THR A 126 6.14 -2.35 30.69
C THR A 126 5.86 -0.96 30.12
N ILE A 127 4.67 -0.44 30.37
CA ILE A 127 4.34 0.97 30.13
C ILE A 127 4.30 1.67 31.49
N ASP A 128 4.99 2.80 31.62
CA ASP A 128 4.82 3.67 32.79
C ASP A 128 3.59 4.59 32.64
N ASN A 129 3.17 5.24 33.72
CA ASN A 129 2.00 6.15 33.70
C ASN A 129 2.15 7.34 32.73
N LYS A 130 3.35 7.56 32.16
CA LYS A 130 3.66 8.62 31.19
C LYS A 130 3.81 8.07 29.76
N GLN A 131 3.37 6.84 29.50
CA GLN A 131 3.45 6.18 28.18
C GLN A 131 4.90 6.00 27.67
N ARG A 132 5.88 5.90 28.59
CA ARG A 132 7.26 5.60 28.22
C ARG A 132 7.50 4.09 28.28
N TYR A 133 8.26 3.60 27.31
CA TYR A 133 8.68 2.20 27.25
C TYR A 133 9.61 1.92 28.43
N GLY A 134 9.19 1.01 29.29
CA GLY A 134 9.97 0.55 30.43
C GLY A 134 10.70 -0.76 30.15
N ALA A 135 10.96 -1.53 31.20
CA ALA A 135 11.76 -2.75 31.11
C ALA A 135 11.10 -3.82 30.23
N LEU A 136 11.94 -4.56 29.48
CA LEU A 136 11.56 -5.79 28.80
C LEU A 136 11.00 -6.77 29.82
N LYS A 137 9.80 -7.30 29.56
CA LYS A 137 9.11 -8.27 30.42
C LYS A 137 9.20 -9.69 29.89
N GLY A 138 9.43 -9.85 28.59
CA GLY A 138 9.62 -11.14 27.97
C GLY A 138 9.57 -11.05 26.45
N THR A 139 9.93 -12.18 25.85
CA THR A 139 10.07 -12.35 24.42
C THR A 139 9.49 -13.70 24.03
N TRP A 140 8.75 -13.75 22.94
CA TRP A 140 8.19 -14.98 22.36
C TRP A 140 8.67 -15.14 20.93
N ASP A 141 9.12 -16.32 20.58
CA ASP A 141 9.37 -16.70 19.19
C ASP A 141 8.04 -17.12 18.55
N VAL A 142 7.63 -16.40 17.50
CA VAL A 142 6.38 -16.67 16.78
C VAL A 142 6.58 -17.50 15.51
N ALA A 143 7.79 -17.99 15.23
CA ALA A 143 8.01 -18.90 14.11
C ALA A 143 7.08 -20.13 14.20
N GLY A 144 6.30 -20.37 13.14
CA GLY A 144 5.30 -21.45 13.09
C GLY A 144 4.18 -21.34 14.13
N ALA A 145 3.95 -20.16 14.71
CA ALA A 145 2.84 -19.95 15.63
C ALA A 145 1.50 -19.84 14.88
N ALA A 146 0.44 -20.37 15.50
CA ALA A 146 -0.94 -20.21 15.03
C ALA A 146 -1.65 -19.10 15.82
N VAL A 147 -2.50 -18.34 15.13
CA VAL A 147 -3.24 -17.22 15.71
C VAL A 147 -4.73 -17.38 15.44
N GLU A 148 -5.50 -17.56 16.51
CA GLU A 148 -6.95 -17.76 16.40
C GLU A 148 -7.71 -16.69 17.17
N ARG A 149 -8.75 -16.11 16.54
CA ARG A 149 -9.60 -15.13 17.22
C ARG A 149 -10.44 -15.81 18.30
N LEU A 150 -10.48 -15.21 19.49
CA LEU A 150 -11.31 -15.70 20.59
C LEU A 150 -12.62 -14.93 20.70
N ASP A 151 -12.56 -13.60 20.63
CA ASP A 151 -13.72 -12.71 20.70
C ASP A 151 -13.48 -11.39 19.95
N ASN A 152 -14.29 -10.36 20.22
CA ASN A 152 -14.18 -9.06 19.55
C ASN A 152 -12.86 -8.35 19.81
N LEU A 153 -12.25 -8.63 20.95
CA LEU A 153 -11.15 -7.85 21.49
C LEU A 153 -10.02 -8.77 21.99
N SER A 154 -10.02 -10.05 21.64
CA SER A 154 -8.93 -10.95 22.01
C SER A 154 -8.71 -12.08 21.01
N PHE A 155 -7.47 -12.55 20.99
CA PHE A 155 -6.99 -13.68 20.19
C PHE A 155 -6.11 -14.59 21.04
N SER A 156 -6.00 -15.84 20.61
CA SER A 156 -5.04 -16.80 21.13
C SER A 156 -3.84 -16.88 20.22
N LEU A 157 -2.66 -16.95 20.82
CA LEU A 157 -1.39 -17.17 20.17
C LEU A 157 -0.86 -18.52 20.65
N LYS A 158 -0.85 -19.52 19.78
CA LYS A 158 -0.30 -20.85 20.04
C LYS A 158 1.08 -20.95 19.41
N LEU A 159 2.12 -20.94 20.24
CA LEU A 159 3.52 -21.05 19.81
C LEU A 159 3.86 -22.49 19.40
N ALA A 160 4.91 -22.65 18.58
CA ALA A 160 5.38 -23.97 18.14
C ALA A 160 5.79 -24.89 19.30
N ASN A 161 6.23 -24.33 20.43
CA ASN A 161 6.55 -25.09 21.65
C ASN A 161 5.31 -25.56 22.45
N GLY A 162 4.09 -25.37 21.91
CA GLY A 162 2.83 -25.75 22.53
C GLY A 162 2.26 -24.74 23.53
N SER A 163 3.00 -23.69 23.87
CA SER A 163 2.51 -22.61 24.75
C SER A 163 1.37 -21.84 24.10
N VAL A 164 0.28 -21.65 24.82
CA VAL A 164 -0.84 -20.78 24.41
C VAL A 164 -0.82 -19.49 25.22
N ARG A 165 -1.09 -18.36 24.57
CA ARG A 165 -1.22 -17.03 25.20
C ARG A 165 -2.52 -16.38 24.76
N SER A 166 -3.27 -15.84 25.70
CA SER A 166 -4.46 -15.03 25.39
C SER A 166 -4.13 -13.55 25.48
N ILE A 167 -4.33 -12.84 24.36
CA ILE A 167 -3.94 -11.44 24.19
C ILE A 167 -5.19 -10.65 23.81
N GLY A 168 -5.42 -9.53 24.48
CA GLY A 168 -6.50 -8.61 24.20
C GLY A 168 -6.03 -7.35 23.49
N ALA A 169 -6.88 -6.77 22.64
CA ALA A 169 -6.64 -5.55 21.88
C ALA A 169 -7.70 -4.48 22.20
N PRO A 170 -7.35 -3.18 22.10
CA PRO A 170 -8.27 -2.09 22.44
C PRO A 170 -9.47 -1.96 21.49
N CYS A 171 -9.35 -2.43 20.24
CA CYS A 171 -10.42 -2.43 19.27
C CYS A 171 -10.21 -3.53 18.21
N VAL A 172 -11.26 -3.84 17.45
CA VAL A 172 -11.23 -4.86 16.37
C VAL A 172 -10.15 -4.54 15.32
N GLN A 173 -9.93 -3.27 15.01
CA GLN A 173 -8.87 -2.89 14.06
C GLN A 173 -7.48 -3.27 14.55
N THR A 174 -7.17 -2.95 15.81
CA THR A 174 -5.88 -3.29 16.42
C THR A 174 -5.73 -4.80 16.54
N LEU A 175 -6.82 -5.50 16.90
CA LEU A 175 -6.85 -6.96 16.97
C LEU A 175 -6.41 -7.58 15.64
N MET A 176 -7.06 -7.21 14.55
CA MET A 176 -6.81 -7.78 13.23
C MET A 176 -5.46 -7.36 12.65
N ASP A 177 -5.00 -6.14 12.93
CA ASP A 177 -3.65 -5.70 12.56
C ASP A 177 -2.61 -6.65 13.20
N TRP A 178 -2.74 -6.93 14.51
CA TRP A 178 -1.84 -7.83 15.23
C TRP A 178 -1.94 -9.28 14.77
N MET A 179 -3.16 -9.80 14.61
CA MET A 179 -3.34 -11.17 14.13
C MET A 179 -2.71 -11.36 12.75
N THR A 180 -2.91 -10.41 11.84
CA THR A 180 -2.32 -10.46 10.49
C THR A 180 -0.80 -10.34 10.55
N ALA A 181 -0.27 -9.45 11.38
CA ALA A 181 1.17 -9.27 11.50
C ALA A 181 1.87 -10.51 12.05
N ILE A 182 1.28 -11.15 13.07
CA ILE A 182 1.82 -12.38 13.65
C ILE A 182 1.68 -13.55 12.67
N ALA A 183 0.54 -13.70 11.99
CA ALA A 183 0.37 -14.76 10.98
C ALA A 183 1.40 -14.64 9.84
N VAL A 184 1.65 -13.42 9.36
CA VAL A 184 2.70 -13.16 8.36
C VAL A 184 4.08 -13.49 8.91
N ALA A 185 4.40 -13.06 10.13
CA ALA A 185 5.70 -13.33 10.76
C ALA A 185 5.93 -14.83 11.00
N ALA A 186 4.90 -15.55 11.42
CA ALA A 186 4.96 -16.97 11.73
C ALA A 186 5.38 -17.83 10.52
N GLU A 187 4.94 -17.45 9.32
CA GLU A 187 5.28 -18.10 8.06
C GLU A 187 6.40 -17.40 7.27
N ALA A 188 6.89 -16.25 7.75
CA ALA A 188 7.88 -15.47 7.02
C ALA A 188 9.21 -16.20 6.88
N HIS A 189 9.84 -16.06 5.72
CA HIS A 189 11.24 -16.43 5.55
C HIS A 189 12.11 -15.27 6.06
N ILE A 190 12.87 -15.53 7.13
CA ILE A 190 13.74 -14.53 7.73
C ILE A 190 15.05 -14.45 6.97
N VAL A 191 15.39 -13.24 6.54
CA VAL A 191 16.64 -12.92 5.85
C VAL A 191 17.51 -12.10 6.79
N GLU A 192 18.76 -12.53 6.97
CA GLU A 192 19.73 -11.76 7.74
C GLU A 192 20.11 -10.48 6.97
N PRO A 193 20.08 -9.30 7.60
CA PRO A 193 20.55 -8.08 6.96
C PRO A 193 22.06 -8.21 6.68
N THR A 194 22.51 -7.82 5.49
CA THR A 194 23.95 -7.81 5.21
C THR A 194 24.64 -6.69 6.00
N THR A 195 25.85 -6.94 6.49
CA THR A 195 26.63 -6.04 7.36
C THR A 195 26.82 -4.63 6.80
N ASP A 196 26.83 -4.47 5.47
CA ASP A 196 27.07 -3.19 4.79
C ASP A 196 25.79 -2.33 4.59
N LEU A 197 24.62 -2.84 4.99
CA LEU A 197 23.33 -2.16 4.85
C LEU A 197 22.95 -1.28 6.06
N SER A 198 23.84 -1.15 7.04
CA SER A 198 23.65 -0.18 8.13
C SER A 198 23.76 1.28 7.65
N LEU A 199 24.11 1.51 6.38
CA LEU A 199 24.25 2.82 5.77
C LEU A 199 23.07 3.09 4.82
N VAL A 200 22.39 4.22 5.05
CA VAL A 200 21.37 4.76 4.17
C VAL A 200 22.00 5.04 2.79
N ASP A 201 21.66 4.25 1.78
CA ASP A 201 22.14 4.46 0.40
C ASP A 201 21.40 5.64 -0.25
N GLN A 202 21.90 6.84 -0.01
CA GLN A 202 21.37 8.08 -0.59
C GLN A 202 21.65 8.21 -2.10
N SER A 203 22.37 7.27 -2.72
CA SER A 203 22.74 7.35 -4.14
C SER A 203 21.62 6.91 -5.08
N ARG A 204 20.60 6.20 -4.58
CA ARG A 204 19.51 5.66 -5.40
C ARG A 204 18.13 5.87 -4.76
N THR A 205 17.12 5.99 -5.62
CA THR A 205 15.70 5.96 -5.25
C THR A 205 15.10 4.65 -5.75
N THR A 206 14.07 4.15 -5.08
CA THR A 206 13.29 3.01 -5.59
C THR A 206 11.95 3.45 -6.15
N HIS A 207 11.72 3.13 -7.42
CA HIS A 207 10.48 3.37 -8.14
C HIS A 207 9.57 2.14 -8.02
N ILE A 208 8.38 2.31 -7.48
CA ILE A 208 7.34 1.30 -7.37
C ILE A 208 6.28 1.62 -8.42
N ILE A 209 6.18 0.77 -9.42
CA ILE A 209 5.24 0.87 -10.54
C ILE A 209 4.11 -0.13 -10.29
N LEU A 210 2.93 0.39 -9.99
CA LEU A 210 1.71 -0.37 -9.77
C LEU A 210 0.87 -0.35 -11.04
N VAL A 211 0.51 -1.52 -11.54
CA VAL A 211 -0.31 -1.70 -12.75
C VAL A 211 -1.62 -2.36 -12.36
N ARG A 212 -2.77 -1.73 -12.64
CA ARG A 212 -4.07 -2.42 -12.54
C ARG A 212 -4.13 -3.50 -13.64
N HIS A 213 -4.63 -4.68 -13.32
CA HIS A 213 -4.89 -5.73 -14.32
C HIS A 213 -5.71 -5.22 -15.52
N GLY A 214 -5.63 -5.94 -16.65
CA GLY A 214 -6.43 -5.69 -17.85
C GLY A 214 -7.92 -6.02 -17.67
N HIS A 215 -8.73 -5.58 -18.63
CA HIS A 215 -10.16 -5.88 -18.67
C HIS A 215 -10.39 -7.40 -18.71
N TYR A 216 -11.37 -7.88 -17.97
CA TYR A 216 -11.60 -9.30 -17.74
C TYR A 216 -13.09 -9.64 -17.86
N ALA A 217 -13.38 -10.91 -18.10
CA ALA A 217 -14.75 -11.39 -18.16
C ALA A 217 -15.33 -11.41 -16.74
N SER A 218 -16.12 -10.39 -16.40
CA SER A 218 -16.75 -10.28 -15.09
C SER A 218 -17.95 -11.22 -14.96
N SER A 219 -18.17 -11.73 -13.75
CA SER A 219 -19.28 -12.63 -13.44
C SER A 219 -20.14 -12.08 -12.31
N GLN A 220 -21.44 -12.40 -12.32
CA GLN A 220 -22.34 -12.05 -11.22
C GLN A 220 -22.01 -12.78 -9.90
N THR A 221 -21.23 -13.86 -9.98
CA THR A 221 -20.78 -14.64 -8.81
C THR A 221 -19.32 -14.29 -8.47
N PRO A 222 -19.04 -13.74 -7.28
CA PRO A 222 -17.69 -13.28 -6.90
C PRO A 222 -16.59 -14.35 -6.97
N SER A 223 -16.91 -15.61 -6.67
CA SER A 223 -15.96 -16.72 -6.78
C SER A 223 -15.54 -16.98 -8.23
N VAL A 224 -16.48 -16.93 -9.17
CA VAL A 224 -16.21 -17.08 -10.61
C VAL A 224 -15.49 -15.83 -11.14
N ASP A 225 -15.82 -14.65 -10.62
CA ASP A 225 -15.19 -13.38 -10.98
C ASP A 225 -13.69 -13.33 -10.61
N MET A 226 -13.30 -13.94 -9.49
CA MET A 226 -11.89 -14.14 -9.11
C MET A 226 -11.10 -14.99 -10.10
N HIS A 227 -11.78 -15.84 -10.88
CA HIS A 227 -11.20 -16.73 -11.89
C HIS A 227 -11.50 -16.29 -13.33
N GLY A 228 -12.07 -15.09 -13.52
CA GLY A 228 -12.36 -14.52 -14.82
C GLY A 228 -11.07 -14.29 -15.63
N PRO A 229 -10.95 -14.83 -16.86
CA PRO A 229 -9.83 -14.53 -17.75
C PRO A 229 -9.90 -13.10 -18.28
N LEU A 230 -8.78 -12.61 -18.80
CA LEU A 230 -8.76 -11.41 -19.61
C LEU A 230 -9.65 -11.57 -20.85
N THR A 231 -10.31 -10.47 -21.24
CA THR A 231 -10.96 -10.38 -22.56
C THR A 231 -9.92 -10.02 -23.62
N ASP A 232 -10.29 -10.09 -24.90
CA ASP A 232 -9.42 -9.62 -25.99
C ASP A 232 -8.99 -8.16 -25.80
N LEU A 233 -9.89 -7.32 -25.28
CA LEU A 233 -9.57 -5.95 -24.88
C LEU A 233 -8.51 -5.92 -23.77
N GLY A 234 -8.65 -6.76 -22.74
CA GLY A 234 -7.68 -6.88 -21.65
C GLY A 234 -6.29 -7.30 -22.13
N VAL A 235 -6.23 -8.25 -23.07
CA VAL A 235 -4.98 -8.69 -23.68
C VAL A 235 -4.32 -7.54 -24.47
N GLN A 236 -5.10 -6.78 -25.25
CA GLN A 236 -4.59 -5.63 -25.98
C GLN A 236 -4.05 -4.53 -25.06
N GLN A 237 -4.79 -4.23 -23.99
CA GLN A 237 -4.36 -3.29 -22.95
C GLN A 237 -3.06 -3.74 -22.28
N ALA A 238 -2.96 -5.02 -21.91
CA ALA A 238 -1.77 -5.58 -21.27
C ALA A 238 -0.54 -5.51 -22.19
N ARG A 239 -0.68 -5.85 -23.48
CA ARG A 239 0.40 -5.74 -24.47
C ARG A 239 0.83 -4.29 -24.72
N ALA A 240 -0.10 -3.35 -24.78
CA ALA A 240 0.21 -1.93 -24.89
C ALA A 240 1.02 -1.44 -23.66
N THR A 241 0.62 -1.90 -22.48
CA THR A 241 1.32 -1.64 -21.21
C THR A 241 2.72 -2.26 -21.21
N GLY A 242 2.86 -3.49 -21.72
CA GLY A 242 4.16 -4.15 -21.87
C GLY A 242 5.11 -3.36 -22.76
N ARG A 243 4.66 -2.90 -23.93
CA ARG A 243 5.47 -2.06 -24.83
C ARG A 243 5.92 -0.77 -24.15
N PHE A 244 5.02 -0.13 -23.42
CA PHE A 244 5.35 1.09 -22.67
C PHE A 244 6.39 0.81 -21.58
N LEU A 245 6.20 -0.20 -20.74
CA LEU A 245 7.11 -0.54 -19.65
C LEU A 245 8.49 -0.98 -20.17
N HIS A 246 8.53 -1.79 -21.23
CA HIS A 246 9.79 -2.20 -21.84
C HIS A 246 10.61 -1.00 -22.32
N LYS A 247 9.96 -0.06 -23.04
CA LYS A 247 10.61 1.19 -23.45
C LYS A 247 11.04 2.02 -22.23
N TYR A 248 10.13 2.23 -21.29
CA TYR A 248 10.34 3.05 -20.09
C TYR A 248 11.53 2.59 -19.25
N LEU A 249 11.69 1.27 -19.07
CA LEU A 249 12.79 0.65 -18.32
C LEU A 249 14.09 0.60 -19.13
N SER A 250 14.02 0.29 -20.42
CA SER A 250 15.22 0.19 -21.28
C SER A 250 15.90 1.55 -21.45
N GLU A 251 15.13 2.61 -21.66
CA GLU A 251 15.63 3.98 -21.74
C GLU A 251 16.31 4.45 -20.43
N ARG A 252 15.95 3.83 -19.30
CA ARG A 252 16.56 4.07 -17.98
C ARG A 252 17.68 3.09 -17.63
N MET A 253 18.18 2.35 -18.61
CA MET A 253 19.24 1.34 -18.45
C MET A 253 18.92 0.19 -17.48
N VAL A 254 17.66 0.03 -17.08
CA VAL A 254 17.24 -0.99 -16.11
C VAL A 254 17.42 -2.38 -16.70
N MET A 255 16.97 -2.60 -17.93
CA MET A 255 17.07 -3.91 -18.59
C MET A 255 18.51 -4.35 -18.86
N LYS A 256 19.47 -3.40 -18.90
CA LYS A 256 20.90 -3.71 -19.01
C LYS A 256 21.52 -4.09 -17.67
N ARG A 257 21.05 -3.48 -16.58
CA ARG A 257 21.49 -3.78 -15.20
C ARG A 257 20.89 -5.07 -14.67
N PHE A 258 19.67 -5.41 -15.06
CA PHE A 258 18.94 -6.55 -14.50
C PHE A 258 18.61 -7.57 -15.60
N PRO A 259 19.46 -8.60 -15.78
CA PRO A 259 19.25 -9.64 -16.79
C PRO A 259 17.97 -10.43 -16.58
N LYS A 260 17.56 -10.60 -15.31
CA LYS A 260 16.29 -11.19 -14.89
C LYS A 260 15.55 -10.20 -14.01
N PHE A 261 14.71 -9.37 -14.60
CA PHE A 261 13.98 -8.33 -13.90
C PHE A 261 12.70 -8.90 -13.24
N PRO A 262 12.47 -8.70 -11.93
CA PRO A 262 11.29 -9.24 -11.27
C PRO A 262 10.03 -8.44 -11.62
N VAL A 263 8.95 -9.16 -11.90
CA VAL A 263 7.60 -8.59 -12.01
C VAL A 263 6.70 -9.32 -11.03
N TYR A 264 6.16 -8.59 -10.05
CA TYR A 264 5.28 -9.14 -9.05
C TYR A 264 3.84 -9.14 -9.53
N HIS A 265 3.05 -10.13 -9.14
CA HIS A 265 1.61 -10.15 -9.38
C HIS A 265 0.85 -10.69 -8.19
N SER A 266 -0.42 -10.27 -8.05
CA SER A 266 -1.28 -10.70 -6.93
C SER A 266 -1.63 -12.20 -6.89
N GLY A 267 -1.38 -12.93 -7.97
CA GLY A 267 -1.74 -14.36 -8.11
C GLY A 267 -3.21 -14.60 -8.52
N VAL A 268 -4.02 -13.54 -8.56
CA VAL A 268 -5.37 -13.61 -9.16
C VAL A 268 -5.23 -13.73 -10.67
N ARG A 269 -5.97 -14.64 -11.29
CA ARG A 269 -5.84 -15.00 -12.72
C ARG A 269 -5.67 -13.80 -13.65
N ARG A 270 -6.60 -12.84 -13.62
CA ARG A 270 -6.53 -11.62 -14.45
C ARG A 270 -5.23 -10.82 -14.27
N ALA A 271 -4.66 -10.79 -13.07
CA ALA A 271 -3.38 -10.12 -12.81
C ALA A 271 -2.19 -10.96 -13.30
N VAL A 272 -2.26 -12.28 -13.19
CA VAL A 272 -1.26 -13.21 -13.74
C VAL A 272 -1.21 -13.07 -15.26
N GLU A 273 -2.35 -13.24 -15.94
CA GLU A 273 -2.44 -13.13 -17.41
C GLU A 273 -2.01 -11.72 -17.90
N THR A 274 -2.32 -10.68 -17.13
CA THR A 274 -1.84 -9.32 -17.45
C THR A 274 -0.32 -9.23 -17.37
N ALA A 275 0.30 -9.79 -16.32
CA ALA A 275 1.74 -9.79 -16.16
C ALA A 275 2.44 -10.59 -17.28
N GLU A 276 1.89 -11.75 -17.64
CA GLU A 276 2.37 -12.57 -18.75
C GLU A 276 2.34 -11.80 -20.08
N HIS A 277 1.22 -11.15 -20.40
CA HIS A 277 1.09 -10.35 -21.64
C HIS A 277 1.89 -9.03 -21.62
N ILE A 278 2.21 -8.49 -20.44
CA ILE A 278 3.22 -7.44 -20.32
C ILE A 278 4.59 -7.99 -20.76
N GLY A 279 4.90 -9.23 -20.36
CA GLY A 279 6.14 -9.92 -20.70
C GLY A 279 6.34 -10.20 -22.20
N ASP A 280 5.26 -10.30 -22.98
CA ASP A 280 5.33 -10.46 -24.45
C ASP A 280 6.18 -9.36 -25.13
N ALA A 281 6.29 -8.17 -24.52
CA ALA A 281 7.06 -7.05 -25.06
C ALA A 281 8.57 -7.07 -24.69
N PHE A 282 8.98 -8.00 -23.83
CA PHE A 282 10.35 -8.09 -23.32
C PHE A 282 11.09 -9.29 -23.97
N PRO A 283 12.43 -9.26 -24.03
CA PRO A 283 13.20 -10.42 -24.50
C PRO A 283 12.86 -11.68 -23.70
N ALA A 284 12.77 -12.82 -24.39
CA ALA A 284 12.44 -14.10 -23.75
C ALA A 284 13.43 -14.42 -22.61
N GLY A 285 12.89 -14.76 -21.43
CA GLY A 285 13.67 -15.08 -20.24
C GLY A 285 14.25 -13.87 -19.48
N SER A 286 14.01 -12.64 -19.93
CA SER A 286 14.48 -11.42 -19.24
C SER A 286 13.63 -11.01 -18.05
N LEU A 287 12.40 -11.53 -17.93
CA LEU A 287 11.52 -11.29 -16.81
C LEU A 287 11.40 -12.53 -15.91
N GLN A 288 11.27 -12.29 -14.61
CA GLN A 288 10.95 -13.29 -13.61
C GLN A 288 9.63 -12.91 -12.93
N PHE A 289 8.58 -13.70 -13.14
CA PHE A 289 7.29 -13.48 -12.49
C PHE A 289 7.30 -14.05 -11.07
N ARG A 290 6.87 -13.26 -10.09
CA ARG A 290 6.79 -13.64 -8.67
C ARG A 290 5.39 -13.40 -8.12
N GLU A 291 4.76 -14.44 -7.55
CA GLU A 291 3.49 -14.25 -6.84
C GLU A 291 3.73 -13.50 -5.53
N ASN A 292 2.87 -12.52 -5.24
CA ASN A 292 2.77 -11.94 -3.91
C ASN A 292 1.30 -11.77 -3.52
N LYS A 293 0.81 -12.67 -2.66
CA LYS A 293 -0.58 -12.74 -2.22
C LYS A 293 -1.03 -11.50 -1.42
N LEU A 294 -0.09 -10.73 -0.86
CA LEU A 294 -0.42 -9.48 -0.17
C LEU A 294 -1.05 -8.45 -1.11
N PHE A 295 -0.80 -8.55 -2.43
CA PHE A 295 -1.33 -7.64 -3.45
C PHE A 295 -2.69 -8.07 -4.04
N ARG A 296 -3.35 -9.09 -3.49
CA ARG A 296 -4.71 -9.48 -3.89
C ARG A 296 -5.71 -8.34 -3.66
N GLU A 297 -6.79 -8.33 -4.43
CA GLU A 297 -7.81 -7.28 -4.33
C GLU A 297 -8.34 -7.18 -2.89
N ALA A 298 -8.70 -5.97 -2.48
CA ALA A 298 -9.05 -5.66 -1.11
C ALA A 298 -10.31 -4.81 -1.03
N TRP A 299 -11.03 -4.94 0.08
CA TRP A 299 -12.05 -3.99 0.49
C TRP A 299 -11.62 -3.30 1.79
N PRO A 300 -10.80 -2.23 1.74
CA PRO A 300 -10.13 -1.74 2.94
C PRO A 300 -10.98 -0.84 3.84
N GLY A 301 -12.15 -0.41 3.38
CA GLY A 301 -12.99 0.57 4.07
C GLY A 301 -14.14 1.06 3.21
N ASN A 302 -14.83 2.08 3.66
CA ASN A 302 -15.80 2.82 2.87
C ASN A 302 -15.09 3.54 1.71
N PRO A 303 -15.56 3.44 0.46
CA PRO A 303 -14.92 4.13 -0.67
C PRO A 303 -15.16 5.64 -0.65
N LEU A 304 -16.33 6.09 -0.20
CA LEU A 304 -16.78 7.49 -0.22
C LEU A 304 -17.39 7.86 1.13
N PRO A 305 -17.40 9.14 1.54
CA PRO A 305 -17.77 9.53 2.90
C PRO A 305 -19.28 9.35 3.17
N ASN A 306 -20.12 9.59 2.15
CA ASN A 306 -21.58 9.52 2.26
C ASN A 306 -22.13 8.20 1.71
N GLY A 307 -21.44 7.09 1.96
CA GLY A 307 -21.95 5.77 1.60
C GLY A 307 -23.14 5.40 2.47
N ASN A 308 -24.35 5.36 1.90
CA ASN A 308 -25.53 4.74 2.54
C ASN A 308 -25.29 3.22 2.70
N ARG A 309 -24.55 2.83 3.74
CA ARG A 309 -24.37 1.45 4.18
C ARG A 309 -24.46 1.36 5.70
N GLN A 310 -25.56 1.89 6.24
CA GLN A 310 -25.94 1.57 7.60
C GLN A 310 -25.97 0.03 7.73
N GLN A 311 -25.11 -0.50 8.60
CA GLN A 311 -24.85 -1.92 8.86
C GLN A 311 -24.21 -2.73 7.71
N LEU A 312 -22.88 -2.66 7.62
CA LEU A 312 -22.14 -3.86 7.22
C LEU A 312 -22.43 -4.95 8.25
N ALA A 313 -22.95 -6.11 7.81
CA ALA A 313 -23.01 -7.30 8.65
C ALA A 313 -21.63 -7.57 9.25
N ARG A 314 -21.55 -8.09 10.47
CA ARG A 314 -20.31 -8.31 11.22
C ARG A 314 -19.20 -8.99 10.39
N GLU A 315 -19.57 -10.00 9.60
CA GLU A 315 -18.64 -10.69 8.69
C GLU A 315 -18.02 -9.74 7.69
N LYS A 316 -18.79 -8.81 7.10
CA LYS A 316 -18.27 -7.81 6.16
C LYS A 316 -17.30 -6.83 6.82
N LEU A 317 -17.47 -6.56 8.12
CA LEU A 317 -16.54 -5.73 8.88
C LEU A 317 -15.23 -6.48 9.13
N ASP A 318 -15.27 -7.72 9.59
CA ASP A 318 -14.07 -8.53 9.82
C ASP A 318 -13.26 -8.72 8.53
N ASN A 319 -13.95 -8.92 7.41
CA ASN A 319 -13.32 -9.02 6.09
C ASN A 319 -12.59 -7.74 5.69
N MET A 320 -13.24 -6.60 5.93
CA MET A 320 -12.71 -5.28 5.62
C MET A 320 -11.49 -4.97 6.47
N VAL A 321 -11.58 -5.23 7.78
CA VAL A 321 -10.49 -4.98 8.72
C VAL A 321 -9.30 -5.88 8.42
N SER A 322 -9.53 -7.17 8.10
CA SER A 322 -8.48 -8.10 7.67
C SER A 322 -7.81 -7.66 6.37
N ASP A 323 -8.57 -7.21 5.38
CA ASP A 323 -8.00 -6.65 4.15
C ASP A 323 -7.16 -5.40 4.46
N CYS A 324 -7.64 -4.49 5.31
CA CYS A 324 -6.89 -3.31 5.74
C CYS A 324 -5.57 -3.68 6.43
N ALA A 325 -5.59 -4.67 7.33
CA ALA A 325 -4.39 -5.19 8.00
C ALA A 325 -3.37 -5.75 7.00
N ARG A 326 -3.84 -6.55 6.02
CA ARG A 326 -3.00 -7.05 4.92
C ARG A 326 -2.40 -5.92 4.08
N LEU A 327 -3.18 -4.88 3.76
CA LEU A 327 -2.68 -3.74 3.00
C LEU A 327 -1.61 -2.96 3.77
N LYS A 328 -1.76 -2.79 5.09
CA LYS A 328 -0.72 -2.21 5.95
C LYS A 328 0.57 -3.03 5.88
N MET A 329 0.46 -4.36 5.91
CA MET A 329 1.63 -5.24 5.78
C MET A 329 2.28 -5.12 4.40
N ALA A 330 1.49 -5.16 3.32
CA ALA A 330 1.98 -4.99 1.95
C ALA A 330 2.72 -3.66 1.78
N TYR A 331 2.14 -2.57 2.30
CA TYR A 331 2.73 -1.24 2.25
C TYR A 331 4.05 -1.21 3.03
N ARG A 332 4.03 -1.66 4.30
CA ARG A 332 5.22 -1.69 5.14
C ARG A 332 6.36 -2.49 4.50
N THR A 333 6.10 -3.67 3.98
CA THR A 333 7.13 -4.60 3.48
C THR A 333 7.65 -4.21 2.10
N THR A 334 6.84 -3.57 1.25
CA THR A 334 7.23 -3.27 -0.15
C THR A 334 7.63 -1.82 -0.39
N PHE A 335 7.05 -0.86 0.34
CA PHE A 335 7.26 0.59 0.14
C PHE A 335 8.42 1.09 1.00
N ARG A 336 9.60 0.57 0.71
CA ARG A 336 10.86 0.90 1.38
C ARG A 336 12.02 0.85 0.38
N HIS A 337 13.13 1.51 0.71
CA HIS A 337 14.29 1.58 -0.18
C HIS A 337 14.92 0.20 -0.46
N LEU A 338 14.82 -0.74 0.50
CA LEU A 338 15.35 -2.09 0.36
C LEU A 338 14.39 -3.13 0.91
N ILE A 339 14.22 -4.21 0.15
CA ILE A 339 13.47 -5.41 0.54
C ILE A 339 14.38 -6.64 0.45
N PRO A 340 14.14 -7.72 1.21
CA PRO A 340 14.98 -8.92 1.16
C PRO A 340 15.16 -9.50 -0.25
N GLN A 341 14.10 -9.48 -1.06
CA GLN A 341 14.11 -9.98 -2.44
C GLN A 341 15.09 -9.22 -3.34
N ASP A 342 15.44 -7.97 -3.02
CA ASP A 342 16.43 -7.21 -3.79
C ASP A 342 17.84 -7.81 -3.66
N LEU A 343 18.13 -8.56 -2.58
CA LEU A 343 19.44 -9.18 -2.35
C LEU A 343 19.64 -10.43 -3.23
N GLU A 344 18.56 -11.02 -3.71
CA GLU A 344 18.58 -12.21 -4.56
C GLU A 344 18.74 -11.88 -6.05
N ILE A 345 18.64 -10.60 -6.42
CA ILE A 345 18.62 -10.16 -7.81
C ILE A 345 20.04 -9.75 -8.23
N GLU A 346 20.53 -10.38 -9.28
CA GLU A 346 21.79 -9.99 -9.93
C GLU A 346 21.63 -8.60 -10.57
N GLU A 347 22.40 -7.63 -10.06
CA GLU A 347 22.58 -6.31 -10.65
C GLU A 347 23.97 -6.23 -11.32
N ARG A 348 24.00 -6.03 -12.64
CA ARG A 348 25.23 -5.82 -13.40
C ARG A 348 25.59 -4.34 -13.45
N GLU A 349 26.89 -4.06 -13.38
CA GLU A 349 27.38 -2.71 -13.63
C GLU A 349 27.21 -2.33 -15.11
N LEU A 350 26.87 -1.07 -15.35
CA LEU A 350 26.83 -0.50 -16.70
C LEU A 350 28.23 -0.15 -17.20
N SER A 351 28.44 -0.25 -18.51
CA SER A 351 29.65 0.27 -19.15
C SER A 351 29.72 1.79 -19.06
N GLU A 352 30.93 2.35 -19.20
CA GLU A 352 31.11 3.82 -19.23
C GLU A 352 30.39 4.48 -20.41
N GLU A 353 30.27 3.77 -21.54
CA GLU A 353 29.49 4.22 -22.70
C GLU A 353 28.00 4.34 -22.34
N ASP A 354 27.42 3.36 -21.64
CA ASP A 354 26.02 3.41 -21.22
C ASP A 354 25.76 4.47 -20.17
N LYS A 355 26.69 4.67 -19.23
CA LYS A 355 26.61 5.76 -18.25
C LYS A 355 26.64 7.12 -18.95
N THR A 356 27.51 7.28 -19.93
CA THR A 356 27.61 8.51 -20.74
C THR A 356 26.35 8.74 -21.57
N LEU A 357 25.82 7.70 -22.21
CA LEU A 357 24.57 7.76 -22.97
C LEU A 357 23.39 8.17 -22.08
N TYR A 358 23.26 7.57 -20.90
CA TYR A 358 22.23 7.94 -19.92
C TYR A 358 22.37 9.40 -19.50
N ALA A 359 23.58 9.83 -19.15
CA ALA A 359 23.85 11.21 -18.74
C ALA A 359 23.43 12.20 -19.83
N ASN A 360 23.83 11.96 -21.08
CA ASN A 360 23.56 12.86 -22.21
C ASN A 360 22.09 12.89 -22.66
N THR A 361 21.32 11.84 -22.40
CA THR A 361 19.91 11.74 -22.83
C THR A 361 18.92 12.13 -21.74
N PHE A 362 19.01 11.47 -20.58
CA PHE A 362 18.09 11.66 -19.45
C PHE A 362 18.69 12.52 -18.34
N GLY A 363 19.95 12.27 -17.98
CA GLY A 363 20.61 12.93 -16.84
C GLY A 363 20.74 14.45 -16.98
N VAL A 364 20.82 14.97 -18.21
CA VAL A 364 20.84 16.42 -18.48
C VAL A 364 19.50 17.10 -18.15
N ARG A 365 18.37 16.38 -18.27
CA ARG A 365 17.03 16.97 -18.22
C ARG A 365 16.30 16.77 -16.90
N SER A 366 16.66 15.73 -16.14
CA SER A 366 16.03 15.46 -14.85
C SER A 366 16.99 14.84 -13.86
N THR A 367 17.03 15.41 -12.66
CA THR A 367 17.72 14.84 -11.50
C THR A 367 16.83 13.88 -10.70
N GLN A 368 15.55 13.73 -11.09
CA GLN A 368 14.57 12.88 -10.40
C GLN A 368 14.79 11.40 -10.66
N THR A 369 15.38 11.03 -11.81
CA THR A 369 15.76 9.65 -12.11
C THR A 369 17.26 9.53 -12.23
N ARG A 370 17.84 8.59 -11.49
CA ARG A 370 19.28 8.33 -11.48
C ARG A 370 19.58 7.01 -12.15
N VAL A 371 20.79 6.90 -12.69
CA VAL A 371 21.24 5.68 -13.40
C VAL A 371 21.22 4.43 -12.52
N LYS A 372 21.38 4.60 -11.20
CA LYS A 372 21.38 3.52 -10.20
C LYS A 372 20.02 3.24 -9.56
N ASP A 373 18.97 3.97 -9.94
CA ASP A 373 17.64 3.79 -9.38
C ASP A 373 17.12 2.36 -9.57
N LYS A 374 16.35 1.89 -8.59
CA LYS A 374 15.72 0.57 -8.61
C LYS A 374 14.27 0.69 -9.07
N PHE A 375 13.76 -0.35 -9.70
CA PHE A 375 12.38 -0.41 -10.18
C PHE A 375 11.72 -1.69 -9.69
N ARG A 376 10.48 -1.59 -9.21
CA ARG A 376 9.64 -2.72 -8.83
C ARG A 376 8.31 -2.60 -9.57
N ILE A 377 7.96 -3.59 -10.39
CA ILE A 377 6.66 -3.64 -11.06
C ILE A 377 5.74 -4.59 -10.29
N VAL A 378 4.53 -4.13 -9.97
CA VAL A 378 3.50 -4.95 -9.33
C VAL A 378 2.20 -4.86 -10.12
N VAL A 379 1.74 -5.99 -10.65
CA VAL A 379 0.44 -6.12 -11.32
C VAL A 379 -0.62 -6.56 -10.31
N CYS A 380 -1.54 -5.66 -10.00
CA CYS A 380 -2.54 -5.82 -8.95
C CYS A 380 -3.90 -5.21 -9.33
N HIS A 381 -4.60 -4.60 -8.38
CA HIS A 381 -6.01 -4.26 -8.50
C HIS A 381 -6.30 -2.82 -8.09
N ALA A 382 -7.49 -2.32 -8.42
CA ALA A 382 -7.78 -0.91 -8.26
C ALA A 382 -7.88 -0.48 -6.79
N ASN A 383 -8.56 -1.24 -5.92
CA ASN A 383 -8.82 -0.78 -4.56
C ASN A 383 -7.55 -0.71 -3.72
N ILE A 384 -6.67 -1.69 -3.89
CA ILE A 384 -5.37 -1.71 -3.24
C ILE A 384 -4.46 -0.55 -3.70
N ILE A 385 -4.40 -0.24 -5.00
CA ILE A 385 -3.61 0.90 -5.50
C ILE A 385 -4.15 2.21 -4.92
N ARG A 386 -5.48 2.41 -4.93
CA ARG A 386 -6.13 3.59 -4.33
C ARG A 386 -5.79 3.73 -2.85
N TRP A 387 -5.81 2.62 -2.10
CA TRP A 387 -5.45 2.63 -0.70
C TRP A 387 -3.98 3.03 -0.48
N PHE A 388 -3.04 2.51 -1.28
CA PHE A 388 -1.64 2.92 -1.23
C PHE A 388 -1.45 4.40 -1.56
N VAL A 389 -2.19 4.95 -2.51
CA VAL A 389 -2.17 6.39 -2.81
C VAL A 389 -2.60 7.20 -1.58
N CYS A 390 -3.69 6.81 -0.91
CA CYS A 390 -4.09 7.47 0.34
C CYS A 390 -2.97 7.42 1.39
N LYS A 391 -2.32 6.25 1.57
CA LYS A 391 -1.22 6.09 2.53
C LYS A 391 -0.01 6.94 2.21
N ALA A 392 0.40 7.00 0.93
CA ALA A 392 1.51 7.82 0.49
C ALA A 392 1.25 9.32 0.71
N LEU A 393 -0.01 9.76 0.56
CA LEU A 393 -0.42 11.14 0.82
C LEU A 393 -0.67 11.46 2.31
N GLY A 394 -0.60 10.48 3.21
CA GLY A 394 -0.94 10.67 4.62
C GLY A 394 -2.43 10.91 4.88
N VAL A 395 -3.31 10.50 3.95
CA VAL A 395 -4.77 10.68 4.06
C VAL A 395 -5.41 9.39 4.58
N ASP A 396 -6.44 9.51 5.43
CA ASP A 396 -7.25 8.35 5.84
C ASP A 396 -7.93 7.74 4.60
N PRO A 397 -7.65 6.46 4.28
CA PRO A 397 -8.30 5.79 3.16
C PRO A 397 -9.81 5.68 3.36
N ASP A 398 -10.31 5.54 4.59
CA ASP A 398 -11.74 5.37 4.84
C ASP A 398 -12.54 6.60 4.38
N GLY A 399 -13.56 6.36 3.56
CA GLY A 399 -14.36 7.41 2.92
C GLY A 399 -13.62 8.21 1.83
N THR A 400 -12.39 7.83 1.45
CA THR A 400 -11.57 8.60 0.51
C THR A 400 -11.15 7.81 -0.72
N TRP A 401 -10.81 6.53 -0.58
CA TRP A 401 -10.15 5.76 -1.64
C TRP A 401 -10.98 5.64 -2.94
N GLY A 402 -12.31 5.68 -2.84
CA GLY A 402 -13.24 5.66 -3.96
C GLY A 402 -13.33 6.96 -4.77
N ARG A 403 -12.68 8.05 -4.33
CA ARG A 403 -12.60 9.32 -5.09
C ARG A 403 -11.69 9.22 -6.32
N MET A 404 -10.90 8.15 -6.43
CA MET A 404 -9.94 7.92 -7.49
C MET A 404 -10.48 6.95 -8.54
N ARG A 405 -10.67 7.43 -9.77
CA ARG A 405 -10.97 6.56 -10.91
C ARG A 405 -9.71 5.85 -11.39
N TYR A 406 -9.87 4.60 -11.81
CA TYR A 406 -8.79 3.78 -12.34
C TYR A 406 -9.27 3.09 -13.60
N ASN A 407 -8.45 3.14 -14.65
CA ASN A 407 -8.67 2.35 -15.86
C ASN A 407 -7.95 1.01 -15.72
N HIS A 408 -8.47 -0.03 -16.37
CA HIS A 408 -7.71 -1.25 -16.62
C HIS A 408 -6.38 -0.92 -17.29
N CYS A 409 -5.31 -1.59 -16.86
CA CYS A 409 -3.94 -1.27 -17.28
C CYS A 409 -3.48 0.18 -17.05
N GLY A 410 -4.17 0.92 -16.17
CA GLY A 410 -3.68 2.20 -15.65
C GLY A 410 -2.46 2.00 -14.76
N ILE A 411 -1.45 2.86 -14.94
CA ILE A 411 -0.18 2.79 -14.22
C ILE A 411 -0.11 3.89 -13.16
N THR A 412 0.30 3.52 -11.96
CA THR A 412 0.58 4.44 -10.87
C THR A 412 2.01 4.23 -10.41
N ALA A 413 2.81 5.29 -10.36
CA ALA A 413 4.19 5.22 -9.93
C ALA A 413 4.40 6.02 -8.64
N MET A 414 5.17 5.43 -7.74
CA MET A 414 5.63 6.06 -6.51
C MET A 414 7.13 5.89 -6.36
N GLU A 415 7.77 6.83 -5.70
CA GLU A 415 9.20 6.84 -5.42
C GLU A 415 9.42 6.72 -3.93
N VAL A 416 10.36 5.87 -3.54
CA VAL A 416 10.79 5.69 -2.15
C VAL A 416 12.25 6.08 -2.04
N ASP A 417 12.51 7.12 -1.26
CA ASP A 417 13.87 7.58 -1.01
C ASP A 417 14.59 6.68 0.01
N SER A 418 15.90 6.92 0.18
CA SER A 418 16.76 6.16 1.09
C SER A 418 16.33 6.19 2.56
N VAL A 419 15.53 7.18 2.98
CA VAL A 419 15.04 7.35 4.37
C VAL A 419 13.63 6.77 4.53
N GLY A 420 12.99 6.38 3.44
CA GLY A 420 11.66 5.77 3.42
C GLY A 420 10.51 6.76 3.18
N ASN A 421 10.80 8.00 2.76
CA ASN A 421 9.74 8.91 2.32
C ASN A 421 9.18 8.40 0.99
N VAL A 422 7.85 8.41 0.88
CA VAL A 422 7.13 7.97 -0.32
C VAL A 422 6.55 9.19 -1.03
N GLN A 423 6.84 9.34 -2.32
CA GLN A 423 6.30 10.39 -3.18
C GLN A 423 5.54 9.76 -4.35
N ILE A 424 4.45 10.39 -4.80
CA ILE A 424 3.69 9.92 -5.96
C ILE A 424 4.19 10.66 -7.20
N THR A 425 4.65 9.92 -8.21
CA THR A 425 5.11 10.49 -9.48
C THR A 425 3.92 10.72 -10.42
N TYR A 426 3.03 9.74 -10.54
CA TYR A 426 1.77 9.87 -11.28
C TYR A 426 0.78 8.78 -10.86
N MET A 427 -0.51 9.05 -11.09
CA MET A 427 -1.62 8.18 -10.74
C MET A 427 -2.49 7.87 -11.95
N ASN A 428 -2.83 6.60 -12.17
CA ASN A 428 -3.72 6.15 -13.25
C ASN A 428 -3.34 6.69 -14.64
N GLN A 429 -2.04 6.69 -14.96
CA GLN A 429 -1.52 7.07 -16.26
C GLN A 429 -1.93 6.00 -17.30
N THR A 430 -2.59 6.47 -18.38
CA THR A 430 -3.09 5.62 -19.47
C THR A 430 -2.66 6.12 -20.85
N GLY A 431 -1.67 7.02 -20.92
CA GLY A 431 -1.23 7.60 -22.19
C GLY A 431 -0.63 6.60 -23.20
N HIS A 432 -0.36 5.36 -22.75
CA HIS A 432 0.06 4.25 -23.61
C HIS A 432 -1.10 3.46 -24.22
N LEU A 433 -2.34 3.74 -23.81
CA LEU A 433 -3.55 3.10 -24.31
C LEU A 433 -4.23 3.99 -25.34
N GLU A 434 -4.83 3.37 -26.36
CA GLU A 434 -5.73 4.06 -27.28
C GLU A 434 -7.05 4.42 -26.58
N THR A 435 -7.74 5.47 -27.06
CA THR A 435 -9.03 5.89 -26.50
C THR A 435 -10.07 4.76 -26.51
N THR A 436 -10.06 3.93 -27.56
CA THR A 436 -10.92 2.75 -27.72
C THR A 436 -10.61 1.64 -26.70
N GLN A 437 -9.44 1.69 -26.07
CA GLN A 437 -9.01 0.70 -25.09
C GLN A 437 -9.31 1.13 -23.64
N LEU A 438 -9.74 2.36 -23.39
CA LEU A 438 -10.02 2.83 -22.03
C LEU A 438 -11.28 2.17 -21.46
N SER A 439 -11.15 1.58 -20.27
CA SER A 439 -12.26 0.93 -19.56
C SER A 439 -12.04 0.97 -18.05
N GLU A 440 -13.10 1.21 -17.29
CA GLU A 440 -13.06 1.27 -15.82
C GLU A 440 -13.80 0.10 -15.14
N VAL A 441 -14.79 -0.46 -15.85
CA VAL A 441 -15.74 -1.49 -15.40
C VAL A 441 -15.30 -2.86 -15.86
#